data_AF-E2BYC1-F1
#
_entry.id   AF-E2BYC1-F1
#
_cell.length_a   1.000
_cell.length_b   1.000
_cell.length_c   1.000
_cell.angle_alpha   90.00
_cell.angle_beta   90.00
_cell.angle_gamma   90.00
#
_symmetry.space_group_name_H-M   'P 1'
#
loop_
_entity.id
_entity.type
_entity.pdbx_description
1 polymer ?
#
loop_
_entity_poly.entity_id
_entity_poly.type
_entity_poly.pdbx_seq_one_letter_code
_entity_poly.pdbx_strand_id
1 'polypeptide(L)'
;MFPTCRVSFSGLKTEGRYSVLMDIVPLDNKRYRYAYHRSCWLVAGKADPPAPARLYTHPDSPFTGEQLRKQIVSFEKVKLTNNDMDKHGQNDLIYNYITAIVSSDRYEDIEF
;
A
#
# COMPACT_ATOMS: atom_id res chain seq x y z
N MET A 1 -5.20 2.24 9.37
CA MET A 1 -5.88 1.01 8.88
C MET A 1 -5.91 -0.04 9.99
N PHE A 2 -6.87 -0.97 10.01
CA PHE A 2 -6.88 -2.10 10.96
C PHE A 2 -7.14 -3.44 10.23
N PRO A 3 -6.31 -4.48 10.45
CA PRO A 3 -5.07 -4.43 11.22
C PRO A 3 -4.03 -3.50 10.58
N THR A 4 -3.09 -3.00 11.39
CA THR A 4 -1.97 -2.20 10.88
C THR A 4 -1.09 -3.06 9.99
N CYS A 5 -0.78 -2.59 8.77
CA CYS A 5 0.18 -3.27 7.91
C CYS A 5 1.60 -3.14 8.48
N ARG A 6 2.27 -4.28 8.64
CA ARG A 6 3.61 -4.41 9.19
C ARG A 6 4.41 -5.37 8.33
N VAL A 7 5.63 -5.00 7.97
CA VAL A 7 6.47 -5.76 7.03
C VAL A 7 7.87 -5.93 7.61
N SER A 8 8.43 -7.13 7.49
CA SER A 8 9.84 -7.41 7.74
C SER A 8 10.54 -7.70 6.42
N PHE A 9 11.82 -7.34 6.33
CA PHE A 9 12.61 -7.48 5.11
C PHE A 9 13.75 -8.46 5.31
N SER A 10 14.07 -9.21 4.25
CA SER A 10 15.20 -10.15 4.21
C SER A 10 15.91 -10.05 2.85
N GLY A 11 17.11 -10.62 2.72
CA GLY A 11 17.85 -10.63 1.45
C GLY A 11 18.45 -9.29 0.99
N LEU A 12 18.22 -8.19 1.73
CA LEU A 12 18.76 -6.87 1.38
C LEU A 12 20.29 -6.80 1.55
N LYS A 13 20.96 -6.00 0.72
CA LYS A 13 22.39 -5.66 0.88
C LYS A 13 22.54 -4.71 2.07
N THR A 14 23.45 -5.02 3.01
CA THR A 14 23.60 -4.26 4.27
C THR A 14 23.81 -2.77 4.03
N GLU A 15 24.73 -2.43 3.11
CA GLU A 15 25.10 -1.06 2.74
C GLU A 15 24.19 -0.43 1.69
N GLY A 16 23.11 -1.13 1.29
CA GLY A 16 22.15 -0.60 0.33
C GLY A 16 21.26 0.48 0.97
N ARG A 17 20.89 1.48 0.17
CA ARG A 17 19.91 2.51 0.54
C ARG A 17 18.58 2.22 -0.13
N TYR A 18 17.52 2.25 0.67
CA TYR A 18 16.19 1.77 0.30
C TYR A 18 15.11 2.77 0.71
N SER A 19 14.23 3.12 -0.22
CA SER A 19 12.97 3.79 0.08
C SER A 19 11.89 2.73 0.25
N VAL A 20 11.10 2.84 1.31
CA VAL A 20 9.98 1.93 1.58
C VAL A 20 8.68 2.68 1.35
N LEU A 21 7.85 2.17 0.45
CA LEU A 21 6.59 2.76 0.04
C LEU A 21 5.44 1.77 0.23
N MET A 22 4.23 2.28 0.32
CA MET A 22 2.99 1.52 0.30
C MET A 22 2.07 2.08 -0.79
N ASP A 23 1.59 1.19 -1.64
CA ASP A 23 0.50 1.45 -2.58
C ASP A 23 -0.75 0.66 -2.17
N ILE A 24 -1.91 1.17 -2.58
CA ILE A 24 -3.18 0.47 -2.44
C ILE A 24 -3.81 0.37 -3.82
N VAL A 25 -3.91 -0.85 -4.34
CA VAL A 25 -4.29 -1.12 -5.73
C VAL A 25 -5.62 -1.88 -5.83
N PRO A 26 -6.41 -1.63 -6.88
CA PRO A 26 -7.65 -2.35 -7.08
C PRO A 26 -7.37 -3.83 -7.30
N LEU A 27 -8.14 -4.71 -6.62
CA LEU A 27 -8.10 -6.15 -6.91
C LEU A 27 -8.65 -6.45 -8.30
N ASP A 28 -9.79 -5.86 -8.60
CA ASP A 28 -10.52 -6.07 -9.84
C ASP A 28 -11.33 -4.83 -10.20
N ASN A 29 -11.93 -4.87 -11.38
CA ASN A 29 -12.78 -3.79 -11.90
C ASN A 29 -14.27 -4.04 -11.57
N LYS A 30 -14.57 -4.47 -10.34
CA LYS A 30 -15.95 -4.78 -9.91
C LYS A 30 -16.36 -3.95 -8.71
N ARG A 31 -17.61 -3.49 -8.72
CA ARG A 31 -18.27 -2.90 -7.56
C ARG A 31 -19.01 -3.99 -6.81
N TYR A 32 -18.81 -4.06 -5.50
CA TYR A 32 -19.41 -5.07 -4.63
C TYR A 32 -20.55 -4.48 -3.79
N ARG A 33 -21.55 -5.32 -3.47
CA ARG A 33 -22.62 -5.03 -2.51
C ARG A 33 -22.76 -6.19 -1.55
N TYR A 34 -22.88 -5.89 -0.25
CA TYR A 34 -23.13 -6.91 0.76
C TYR A 34 -24.60 -7.33 0.77
N ALA A 35 -24.85 -8.64 0.73
CA ALA A 35 -26.17 -9.25 0.80
C ALA A 35 -26.42 -9.84 2.20
N TYR A 36 -27.03 -9.06 3.09
CA TYR A 36 -27.24 -9.43 4.50
C TYR A 36 -27.95 -10.79 4.69
N HIS A 37 -28.95 -11.11 3.88
CA HIS A 37 -29.71 -12.36 3.98
C HIS A 37 -28.90 -13.61 3.62
N ARG A 38 -27.74 -13.46 2.96
CA ARG A 38 -26.83 -14.56 2.59
C ARG A 38 -25.45 -14.43 3.26
N SER A 39 -25.26 -13.38 4.05
CA SER A 39 -23.99 -13.02 4.67
C SER A 39 -22.80 -13.05 3.68
N CYS A 40 -23.00 -12.58 2.45
CA CYS A 40 -22.00 -12.66 1.40
C CYS A 40 -21.87 -11.38 0.57
N TRP A 41 -20.73 -11.22 -0.11
CA TRP A 41 -20.49 -10.15 -1.09
C TRP A 41 -20.93 -10.59 -2.48
N LEU A 42 -21.66 -9.74 -3.19
CA LEU A 42 -22.10 -9.96 -4.56
C LEU A 42 -21.56 -8.86 -5.47
N VAL A 43 -21.28 -9.22 -6.73
CA VAL A 43 -20.94 -8.25 -7.77
C VAL A 43 -22.20 -7.45 -8.11
N ALA A 44 -22.13 -6.14 -7.96
CA ALA A 44 -23.22 -5.20 -8.23
C ALA A 44 -23.01 -4.42 -9.55
N GLY A 45 -21.83 -4.46 -10.14
CA GLY A 45 -21.53 -3.80 -11.40
C GLY A 45 -20.04 -3.61 -11.65
N LYS A 46 -19.72 -2.69 -12.56
CA LYS A 46 -18.35 -2.23 -12.84
C LYS A 46 -17.87 -1.29 -11.72
N ALA A 47 -16.58 -1.31 -11.40
CA ALA A 47 -16.01 -0.37 -10.45
C ALA A 47 -16.06 1.07 -10.99
N ASP A 48 -16.02 2.04 -10.08
CA ASP A 48 -15.82 3.44 -10.43
C ASP A 48 -14.40 3.63 -11.03
N PRO A 49 -14.16 4.69 -11.82
CA PRO A 49 -12.82 4.96 -12.35
C PRO A 49 -11.80 5.03 -11.20
N PRO A 50 -10.61 4.44 -11.38
CA PRO A 50 -9.58 4.47 -10.35
C PRO A 50 -9.19 5.91 -10.05
N ALA A 51 -9.13 6.26 -8.77
CA ALA A 51 -8.49 7.49 -8.34
C ALA A 51 -7.00 7.48 -8.73
N PRO A 52 -6.37 8.66 -8.93
CA PRO A 52 -4.94 8.74 -9.23
C PRO A 52 -4.11 7.96 -8.21
N ALA A 53 -3.13 7.20 -8.67
CA ALA A 53 -2.26 6.43 -7.78
C ALA A 53 -1.57 7.34 -6.77
N ARG A 54 -1.69 7.00 -5.48
CA ARG A 54 -1.07 7.73 -4.37
C ARG A 54 -0.17 6.76 -3.61
N LEU A 55 1.13 6.92 -3.81
CA LEU A 55 2.14 6.18 -3.07
C LEU A 55 2.36 6.86 -1.72
N TYR A 56 2.24 6.08 -0.64
CA TYR A 56 2.65 6.52 0.67
C TYR A 56 4.11 6.13 0.92
N THR A 57 5.01 7.11 0.98
CA THR A 57 6.39 6.87 1.40
C THR A 57 6.47 6.80 2.92
N HIS A 58 7.10 5.75 3.45
CA HIS A 58 7.33 5.64 4.89
C HIS A 58 8.16 6.84 5.38
N PRO A 59 7.76 7.54 6.46
CA PRO A 59 8.37 8.82 6.86
C PRO A 59 9.85 8.69 7.27
N ASP A 60 10.25 7.51 7.75
CA ASP A 60 11.64 7.25 8.14
C ASP A 60 12.50 6.78 6.94
N SER A 61 11.93 6.73 5.73
CA SER A 61 12.72 6.50 4.52
C SER A 61 13.65 7.70 4.24
N PRO A 62 14.83 7.46 3.64
CA PRO A 62 15.37 6.17 3.25
C PRO A 62 16.05 5.42 4.40
N PHE A 63 16.05 4.09 4.31
CA PHE A 63 16.69 3.18 5.25
C PHE A 63 17.94 2.54 4.66
N THR A 64 18.85 2.08 5.53
CA THR A 64 19.86 1.10 5.14
C THR A 64 19.27 -0.31 5.13
N GLY A 65 19.87 -1.22 4.36
CA GLY A 65 19.48 -2.63 4.38
C GLY A 65 19.67 -3.26 5.76
N GLU A 66 20.67 -2.82 6.53
CA GLU A 66 20.86 -3.24 7.91
C GLU A 66 19.67 -2.87 8.81
N GLN A 67 19.19 -1.62 8.73
CA GLN A 67 18.04 -1.16 9.51
C GLN A 67 16.80 -1.99 9.18
N LEU A 68 16.50 -2.19 7.90
CA LEU A 68 15.31 -2.93 7.45
C LEU A 68 15.31 -4.41 7.86
N ARG A 69 16.47 -5.06 7.92
CA ARG A 69 16.55 -6.47 8.38
C ARG A 69 16.40 -6.61 9.89
N LYS A 70 16.69 -5.57 10.67
CA LYS A 70 16.67 -5.61 12.14
C LYS A 70 15.31 -5.26 12.76
N GLN A 71 14.39 -4.72 11.97
CA GLN A 71 13.13 -4.22 12.49
C GLN A 71 11.92 -4.60 11.63
N ILE A 72 10.74 -4.47 12.22
CA ILE A 72 9.47 -4.49 11.50
C ILE A 72 9.10 -3.05 11.17
N VAL A 73 8.87 -2.76 9.90
CA VAL A 73 8.39 -1.45 9.44
C VAL A 73 6.87 -1.42 9.55
N SER A 74 6.33 -0.36 10.16
CA SER A 74 4.89 -0.22 10.48
C SER A 74 4.27 0.95 9.72
N PHE A 75 3.19 0.69 8.99
CA PHE A 75 2.43 1.71 8.27
C PHE A 75 1.24 2.23 9.10
N GLU A 76 1.41 2.41 10.40
CA GLU A 76 0.33 2.82 11.31
C GLU A 76 -0.18 4.25 11.06
N LYS A 77 0.68 5.11 10.50
CA LYS A 77 0.36 6.50 10.17
C LYS A 77 -0.40 6.63 8.84
N VAL A 78 -0.59 5.53 8.10
CA VAL A 78 -1.35 5.55 6.84
C VAL A 78 -2.83 5.77 7.13
N LYS A 79 -3.36 6.79 6.47
CA LYS A 79 -4.78 7.15 6.48
C LYS A 79 -5.39 6.83 5.13
N LEU A 80 -6.62 6.32 5.19
CA LEU A 80 -7.43 6.07 4.03
C LEU A 80 -8.57 7.09 3.98
N THR A 81 -8.87 7.61 2.79
CA THR A 81 -9.92 8.59 2.56
C THR A 81 -10.82 8.17 1.39
N ASN A 82 -12.07 8.61 1.39
CA ASN A 82 -12.98 8.53 0.25
C ASN A 82 -13.30 9.93 -0.31
N ASN A 83 -12.53 10.94 0.08
CA ASN A 83 -12.67 12.30 -0.40
C ASN A 83 -11.68 12.54 -1.55
N ASP A 84 -12.20 12.52 -2.78
CA ASP A 84 -11.42 12.71 -4.01
C ASP A 84 -10.71 14.08 -4.08
N MET A 85 -11.14 15.05 -3.29
CA MET A 85 -10.53 16.38 -3.19
C MET A 85 -9.49 16.50 -2.06
N ASP A 86 -9.14 15.39 -1.39
CA ASP A 86 -8.17 15.45 -0.30
C ASP A 86 -6.79 15.90 -0.80
N LYS A 87 -6.30 16.99 -0.22
CA LYS A 87 -4.99 17.60 -0.50
C LYS A 87 -3.88 17.14 0.44
N HIS A 88 -4.20 16.33 1.45
CA HIS A 88 -3.26 15.86 2.46
C HIS A 88 -2.49 14.60 2.03
N GLY A 89 -2.67 14.14 0.78
CA GLY A 89 -1.97 12.97 0.24
C GLY A 89 -2.39 11.65 0.90
N GLN A 90 -3.60 11.56 1.46
CA GLN A 90 -4.12 10.31 2.00
C GLN A 90 -4.49 9.36 0.85
N ASN A 91 -4.38 8.04 1.10
CA ASN A 91 -4.65 7.01 0.08
C ASN A 91 -6.15 6.74 -0.04
N ASP A 92 -6.62 6.42 -1.24
CA ASP A 92 -8.05 6.23 -1.47
C ASP A 92 -8.55 4.84 -1.02
N LEU A 93 -9.73 4.83 -0.37
CA LEU A 93 -10.38 3.66 0.23
C LEU A 93 -10.93 2.63 -0.78
N ILE A 94 -10.83 2.89 -2.07
CA ILE A 94 -11.56 2.15 -3.12
C ILE A 94 -10.91 0.77 -3.41
N TYR A 95 -9.72 0.53 -2.87
CA TYR A 95 -8.83 -0.53 -3.31
C TYR A 95 -8.65 -1.64 -2.27
N ASN A 96 -8.53 -2.88 -2.77
CA ASN A 96 -8.65 -4.10 -1.96
C ASN A 96 -7.30 -4.78 -1.68
N TYR A 97 -6.19 -4.29 -2.25
CA TYR A 97 -4.85 -4.85 -2.03
C TYR A 97 -3.87 -3.78 -1.58
N ILE A 98 -2.97 -4.18 -0.70
CA ILE A 98 -1.87 -3.35 -0.19
C ILE A 98 -0.58 -3.95 -0.72
N THR A 99 0.21 -3.15 -1.43
CA THR A 99 1.54 -3.53 -1.91
C THR A 99 2.58 -2.70 -1.19
N ALA A 100 3.48 -3.35 -0.44
CA ALA A 100 4.68 -2.69 0.09
C ALA A 100 5.79 -2.79 -0.96
N ILE A 101 6.30 -1.64 -1.41
CA ILE A 101 7.32 -1.55 -2.45
C ILE A 101 8.62 -1.09 -1.80
N VAL A 102 9.72 -1.76 -2.14
CA VAL A 102 11.07 -1.35 -1.74
C VAL A 102 11.82 -0.95 -3.00
N SER A 103 12.16 0.34 -3.12
CA SER A 103 13.00 0.82 -4.21
C SER A 103 14.41 1.04 -3.70
N SER A 104 15.41 0.45 -4.37
CA SER A 104 16.82 0.79 -4.14
C SER A 104 17.21 1.99 -5.00
N ASP A 105 18.13 2.83 -4.52
CA ASP A 105 18.69 3.95 -5.31
C ASP A 105 19.48 3.50 -6.56
N ARG A 106 19.68 2.19 -6.73
CA ARG A 106 20.15 1.61 -8.00
C ARG A 106 18.93 1.26 -8.86
N TYR A 107 18.79 1.98 -9.97
CA TYR A 107 17.73 1.87 -11.00
C TYR A 107 17.50 0.46 -11.60
N GLU A 108 18.22 -0.58 -11.15
CA GLU A 108 18.24 -1.91 -11.79
C GLU A 108 17.36 -2.96 -11.10
N ASP A 109 16.82 -2.71 -9.90
CA ASP A 109 16.16 -3.75 -9.09
C ASP A 109 14.63 -3.53 -8.91
N ILE A 110 13.91 -3.02 -9.91
CA ILE A 110 12.44 -2.98 -9.92
C ILE A 110 11.92 -4.20 -10.70
N GLU A 111 11.72 -5.33 -10.02
CA GLU A 111 10.87 -6.41 -10.54
C GLU A 111 9.46 -6.28 -9.95
N PHE A 112 8.46 -6.30 -10.85
CA PHE A 112 7.03 -6.23 -10.57
C PHE A 112 6.45 -7.59 -10.17
#